data_AF-A0A2T3QNL7-F1
#
_entry.id   AF-A0A2T3QNL7-F1
#
_cell.length_a   1.000
_cell.length_b   1.000
_cell.length_c   1.000
_cell.angle_alpha   90.00
_cell.angle_beta   90.00
_cell.angle_gamma   90.00
#
_symmetry.space_group_name_H-M   'P 1'
#
loop_
_entity.id
_entity.type
_entity.pdbx_description
1 polymer ?
#
loop_
_entity_poly.entity_id
_entity_poly.type
_entity_poly.pdbx_seq_one_letter_code
_entity_poly.pdbx_strand_id
1 'polypeptide(L)'
;MKKWALLTTAIILGAGSLYVGAQNNESEPLTQLVKHPQHWQVMVPDTQSSIHLDAIEKLQQQPYLVGHYQGEDEGDNSTIYLDTNQIKQSNNYLASTFIMTNSGSGSFYYLALFKENANKLNNVANVFIGDRIAVEKINILKTDPVTIQIDYKTHGENTPYALPADVAKSQVYVLDNNQLVLKK
;
A
#
# COMPACT_ATOMS: atom_id res chain seq x y z
N MET A 1 -17.72 5.19 84.18
CA MET A 1 -16.58 5.89 83.53
C MET A 1 -15.45 4.86 83.47
N LYS A 2 -14.81 4.45 82.36
CA LYS A 2 -14.59 4.97 81.01
C LYS A 2 -14.44 3.76 80.07
N LYS A 3 -14.83 3.97 78.81
CA LYS A 3 -14.84 3.03 77.67
C LYS A 3 -13.41 2.63 77.28
N TRP A 4 -13.21 1.38 76.85
CA TRP A 4 -12.04 0.97 76.07
C TRP A 4 -12.51 0.30 74.79
N ALA A 5 -11.97 0.80 73.67
CA ALA A 5 -12.45 0.60 72.32
C ALA A 5 -12.01 -0.75 71.73
N LEU A 6 -12.90 -1.35 70.94
CA LEU A 6 -12.59 -2.44 70.03
C LEU A 6 -11.67 -1.93 68.91
N LEU A 7 -10.49 -2.52 68.78
CA LEU A 7 -9.64 -2.37 67.59
C LEU A 7 -10.07 -3.44 66.59
N THR A 8 -10.74 -3.04 65.51
CA THR A 8 -11.08 -3.92 64.39
C THR A 8 -9.92 -3.92 63.40
N THR A 9 -9.23 -5.04 63.28
CA THR A 9 -8.22 -5.28 62.24
C THR A 9 -8.92 -5.37 60.88
N ALA A 10 -8.78 -4.35 60.04
CA ALA A 10 -9.17 -4.43 58.64
C ALA A 10 -8.09 -5.20 57.86
N ILE A 11 -8.35 -6.46 57.53
CA ILE A 11 -7.58 -7.19 56.53
C ILE A 11 -8.02 -6.68 55.17
N ILE A 12 -7.22 -5.81 54.56
CA ILE A 12 -7.39 -5.43 53.15
C ILE A 12 -6.81 -6.58 52.32
N LEU A 13 -7.65 -7.52 51.93
CA LEU A 13 -7.38 -8.42 50.81
C LEU A 13 -7.46 -7.57 49.53
N GLY A 14 -6.34 -6.97 49.17
CA GLY A 14 -6.16 -6.38 47.85
C GLY A 14 -6.22 -7.50 46.81
N ALA A 15 -7.40 -7.70 46.23
CA ALA A 15 -7.54 -8.46 44.99
C ALA A 15 -6.70 -7.74 43.93
N GLY A 16 -5.54 -8.32 43.61
CA GLY A 16 -4.75 -7.91 42.46
C GLY A 16 -5.57 -8.15 41.22
N SER A 17 -6.23 -7.11 40.70
CA SER A 17 -6.74 -7.10 39.35
C SER A 17 -5.54 -7.17 38.42
N LEU A 18 -5.20 -8.38 37.96
CA LEU A 18 -4.34 -8.57 36.81
C LEU A 18 -5.08 -7.95 35.62
N TYR A 19 -4.72 -6.72 35.27
CA TYR A 19 -5.01 -6.16 33.96
C TYR A 19 -4.23 -6.99 32.95
N VAL A 20 -4.86 -8.04 32.43
CA VAL A 20 -4.49 -8.61 31.14
C VAL A 20 -4.90 -7.55 30.12
N GLY A 21 -3.96 -6.66 29.80
CA GLY A 21 -4.13 -5.76 28.66
C GLY A 21 -4.27 -6.61 27.42
N ALA A 22 -5.49 -6.76 26.92
CA ALA A 22 -5.71 -7.19 25.56
C ALA A 22 -5.00 -6.16 24.67
N GLN A 23 -3.84 -6.53 24.13
CA GLN A 23 -3.28 -5.84 22.98
C GLN A 23 -4.29 -6.06 21.86
N ASN A 24 -5.20 -5.10 21.69
CA ASN A 24 -6.02 -5.01 20.51
C ASN A 24 -5.04 -4.88 19.34
N ASN A 25 -4.82 -5.96 18.60
CA ASN A 25 -4.09 -5.97 17.34
C ASN A 25 -4.93 -5.26 16.26
N GLU A 26 -5.34 -4.02 16.54
CA GLU A 26 -5.98 -3.18 15.55
C GLU A 26 -4.89 -2.66 14.61
N SER A 27 -5.04 -3.00 13.33
CA SER A 27 -4.29 -2.41 12.23
C SER A 27 -4.20 -0.89 12.36
N GLU A 28 -3.01 -0.35 12.18
CA GLU A 28 -2.82 1.10 12.11
C GLU A 28 -3.69 1.69 10.99
N PRO A 29 -4.31 2.86 11.21
CA PRO A 29 -5.08 3.50 10.15
C PRO A 29 -4.14 3.86 8.99
N LEU A 30 -4.67 3.84 7.76
CA LEU A 30 -3.90 4.16 6.54
C LEU A 30 -3.10 5.45 6.65
N THR A 31 -3.63 6.47 7.34
CA THR A 31 -2.97 7.76 7.58
C THR A 31 -1.67 7.68 8.38
N GLN A 32 -1.47 6.61 9.16
CA GLN A 32 -0.22 6.31 9.85
C GLN A 32 0.66 5.37 9.02
N LEU A 33 0.07 4.37 8.36
CA LEU A 33 0.82 3.44 7.50
C LEU A 33 1.61 4.15 6.40
N VAL A 34 1.05 5.21 5.80
CA VAL A 34 1.75 6.02 4.78
C VAL A 34 2.87 6.91 5.33
N LYS A 35 3.07 6.96 6.66
CA LYS A 35 4.22 7.64 7.28
C LYS A 35 5.40 6.70 7.53
N HIS A 36 5.21 5.43 7.24
CA HIS A 36 6.16 4.35 7.54
C HIS A 36 6.49 3.57 6.27
N PRO A 37 7.30 4.14 5.34
CA PRO A 37 7.64 3.50 4.07
C PRO A 37 8.13 2.05 4.24
N GLN A 38 8.90 1.77 5.29
CA GLN A 38 9.47 0.46 5.57
C GLN A 38 8.43 -0.65 5.81
N HIS A 39 7.17 -0.28 6.09
CA HIS A 39 6.08 -1.24 6.20
C HIS A 39 5.58 -1.73 4.84
N TRP A 40 5.91 -1.03 3.76
CA TRP A 40 5.47 -1.33 2.40
C TRP A 40 6.56 -2.11 1.67
N GLN A 41 6.22 -3.33 1.28
CA GLN A 41 7.05 -4.16 0.41
C GLN A 41 6.45 -4.18 -0.99
N VAL A 42 7.25 -3.86 -2.01
CA VAL A 42 6.84 -3.89 -3.43
C VAL A 42 7.64 -4.97 -4.15
N MET A 43 6.95 -5.80 -4.95
CA MET A 43 7.61 -6.71 -5.88
C MET A 43 8.08 -5.92 -7.08
N VAL A 44 9.36 -6.05 -7.44
CA VAL A 44 9.93 -5.33 -8.58
C VAL A 44 9.49 -6.04 -9.87
N PRO A 45 8.77 -5.35 -10.78
CA PRO A 45 8.32 -5.94 -12.04
C PRO A 45 9.42 -6.65 -12.82
N ASP A 46 9.07 -7.74 -13.51
CA ASP A 46 9.98 -8.55 -14.34
C ASP A 46 11.18 -9.16 -13.61
N THR A 47 11.17 -9.14 -12.28
CA THR A 47 12.18 -9.79 -11.42
C THR A 47 11.54 -10.77 -10.44
N GLN A 48 12.36 -11.52 -9.70
CA GLN A 48 11.94 -12.30 -8.53
C GLN A 48 12.17 -11.55 -7.21
N SER A 49 12.53 -10.26 -7.28
CA SER A 49 12.97 -9.45 -6.15
C SER A 49 11.82 -8.67 -5.54
N SER A 50 11.95 -8.35 -4.26
CA SER A 50 11.07 -7.42 -3.56
C SER A 50 11.90 -6.46 -2.71
N ILE A 51 11.47 -5.21 -2.66
CA ILE A 51 12.13 -4.18 -1.86
C ILE A 51 11.15 -3.62 -0.82
N HIS A 52 11.68 -3.11 0.28
CA HIS A 52 10.93 -2.20 1.14
C HIS A 52 11.09 -0.77 0.63
N LEU A 53 10.03 0.03 0.75
CA LEU A 53 10.13 1.46 0.52
C LEU A 53 10.89 2.10 1.69
N ASP A 54 11.68 3.12 1.43
CA ASP A 54 12.65 3.69 2.37
C ASP A 54 12.47 5.19 2.60
N ALA A 55 11.74 5.89 1.73
CA ALA A 55 11.60 7.33 1.78
C ALA A 55 10.17 7.81 1.49
N ILE A 56 9.92 9.08 1.81
CA ILE A 56 8.74 9.84 1.40
C ILE A 56 9.23 11.05 0.64
N GLU A 57 8.87 11.15 -0.64
CA GLU A 57 9.23 12.28 -1.50
C GLU A 57 7.99 13.03 -1.98
N LYS A 58 8.16 14.30 -2.32
CA LYS A 58 7.09 15.11 -2.90
C LYS A 58 7.42 15.44 -4.34
N LEU A 59 6.62 14.90 -5.27
CA LEU A 59 6.66 15.27 -6.68
C LEU A 59 5.43 16.12 -6.99
N GLN A 60 5.64 17.35 -7.46
CA GLN A 60 4.54 18.30 -7.75
C GLN A 60 3.54 18.46 -6.57
N GLN A 61 4.06 18.52 -5.33
CA GLN A 61 3.30 18.60 -4.08
C GLN A 61 2.55 17.31 -3.67
N GLN A 62 2.62 16.24 -4.46
CA GLN A 62 2.02 14.95 -4.13
C GLN A 62 3.03 14.05 -3.41
N PRO A 63 2.67 13.45 -2.26
CA PRO A 63 3.55 12.54 -1.53
C PRO A 63 3.57 11.14 -2.16
N TYR A 64 4.77 10.64 -2.43
CA TYR A 64 5.06 9.29 -2.86
C TYR A 64 5.87 8.56 -1.80
N LEU A 65 5.56 7.28 -1.58
CA LEU A 65 6.51 6.39 -0.91
C LEU A 65 7.52 5.93 -1.95
N VAL A 66 8.80 6.04 -1.63
CA VAL A 66 9.89 5.81 -2.57
C VAL A 66 10.70 4.60 -2.12
N GLY A 67 11.16 3.81 -3.07
CA GLY A 67 12.09 2.72 -2.84
C GLY A 67 13.04 2.57 -4.03
N HIS A 68 14.21 2.01 -3.75
CA HIS A 68 15.29 1.87 -4.72
C HIS A 68 15.63 0.40 -4.90
N TYR A 69 15.61 -0.06 -6.14
CA TYR A 69 16.07 -1.38 -6.52
C TYR A 69 17.43 -1.25 -7.22
N GLN A 70 18.39 -2.08 -6.80
CA GLN A 70 19.67 -2.24 -7.47
C GLN A 70 19.65 -3.61 -8.14
N GLY A 71 19.73 -3.63 -9.46
CA GLY A 71 19.77 -4.88 -10.23
C GLY A 71 21.17 -5.48 -10.28
N GLU A 72 21.33 -6.52 -11.10
CA GLU A 72 22.65 -7.12 -11.34
C GLU A 72 23.53 -6.20 -12.18
N ASP A 73 22.93 -5.49 -13.14
CA ASP A 73 23.58 -4.47 -13.95
C ASP A 73 23.10 -3.05 -13.56
N GLU A 74 23.97 -2.03 -13.70
CA GLU A 74 23.60 -0.64 -13.40
C GLU A 74 22.40 -0.14 -14.22
N GLY A 75 22.18 -0.72 -15.40
CA GLY A 75 21.04 -0.40 -16.26
C GLY A 75 19.68 -0.78 -15.66
N ASP A 76 19.66 -1.76 -14.76
CA ASP A 76 18.47 -2.31 -14.10
C ASP A 76 18.07 -1.53 -12.84
N ASN A 77 18.95 -0.63 -12.39
CA ASN A 77 18.68 0.24 -11.25
C ASN A 77 17.39 1.00 -11.50
N SER A 78 16.46 0.87 -10.56
CA SER A 78 15.11 1.38 -10.69
C SER A 78 14.66 2.08 -9.42
N THR A 79 13.96 3.20 -9.59
CA THR A 79 13.27 3.89 -8.51
C THR A 79 11.77 3.62 -8.64
N ILE A 80 11.15 3.27 -7.52
CA ILE A 80 9.72 3.00 -7.40
C ILE A 80 9.08 4.15 -6.63
N TYR A 81 8.03 4.73 -7.18
CA TYR A 81 7.22 5.79 -6.56
C TYR A 81 5.79 5.29 -6.40
N LEU A 82 5.41 4.89 -5.19
CA LEU A 82 4.05 4.46 -4.85
C LEU A 82 3.19 5.69 -4.51
N ASP A 83 2.11 5.90 -5.26
CA ASP A 83 1.21 7.02 -5.05
C ASP A 83 0.33 6.78 -3.82
N THR A 84 0.48 7.63 -2.81
CA THR A 84 -0.30 7.51 -1.56
C THR A 84 -1.71 8.09 -1.65
N ASN A 85 -1.96 9.00 -2.60
CA ASN A 85 -3.27 9.63 -2.78
C ASN A 85 -4.26 8.68 -3.48
N GLN A 86 -3.74 7.73 -4.26
CA GLN A 86 -4.56 6.77 -5.00
C GLN A 86 -4.92 5.52 -4.18
N ILE A 87 -4.40 5.38 -2.96
CA ILE A 87 -4.63 4.19 -2.14
C ILE A 87 -6.12 4.04 -1.85
N LYS A 88 -6.64 2.84 -2.13
CA LYS A 88 -7.96 2.37 -1.71
C LYS A 88 -7.83 1.15 -0.84
N GLN A 89 -8.55 1.14 0.27
CA GLN A 89 -8.56 0.04 1.22
C GLN A 89 -9.94 -0.61 1.27
N SER A 90 -9.96 -1.94 1.34
CA SER A 90 -11.16 -2.74 1.61
C SER A 90 -10.74 -4.01 2.36
N ASN A 91 -11.29 -4.22 3.55
CA ASN A 91 -10.79 -5.23 4.50
C ASN A 91 -9.28 -5.07 4.73
N ASN A 92 -8.52 -6.15 4.59
CA ASN A 92 -7.05 -6.17 4.68
C ASN A 92 -6.36 -6.00 3.32
N TYR A 93 -7.08 -5.59 2.28
CA TYR A 93 -6.51 -5.34 0.96
C TYR A 93 -6.40 -3.84 0.70
N LEU A 94 -5.27 -3.45 0.10
CA LEU A 94 -5.04 -2.10 -0.37
C LEU A 94 -4.65 -2.15 -1.84
N ALA A 95 -5.22 -1.27 -2.65
CA ALA A 95 -4.89 -1.11 -4.06
C ALA A 95 -4.37 0.30 -4.30
N SER A 96 -3.27 0.44 -5.03
CA SER A 96 -2.77 1.72 -5.51
C SER A 96 -1.96 1.53 -6.79
N THR A 97 -1.42 2.60 -7.33
CA THR A 97 -0.46 2.56 -8.43
C THR A 97 0.92 2.95 -7.96
N PHE A 98 1.95 2.33 -8.53
CA PHE A 98 3.31 2.82 -8.45
C PHE A 98 3.88 3.07 -9.84
N ILE A 99 4.83 3.99 -9.90
CA ILE A 99 5.62 4.32 -11.09
C ILE A 99 6.98 3.69 -10.89
N MET A 100 7.46 2.96 -11.89
CA MET A 100 8.85 2.51 -11.95
C MET A 100 9.59 3.31 -13.02
N THR A 101 10.69 3.92 -12.63
CA THR A 101 11.62 4.61 -13.52
C THR A 101 12.97 3.91 -13.46
N ASN A 102 13.55 3.59 -14.61
CA ASN A 102 14.91 3.08 -14.71
C ASN A 102 15.85 4.17 -15.28
N SER A 103 17.06 3.78 -15.66
CA SER A 103 18.06 4.65 -16.31
C SER A 103 17.61 5.28 -17.66
N GLY A 104 16.45 4.90 -18.20
CA GLY A 104 15.82 5.51 -19.37
C GLY A 104 14.97 6.74 -19.05
N SER A 105 14.22 7.23 -20.05
CA SER A 105 13.29 8.37 -19.89
C SER A 105 11.84 7.95 -19.60
N GLY A 106 11.55 6.65 -19.58
CA GLY A 106 10.21 6.10 -19.44
C GLY A 106 9.64 6.25 -18.02
N SER A 107 8.32 6.16 -17.89
CA SER A 107 7.66 6.12 -16.58
C SER A 107 6.55 5.10 -16.64
N PHE A 108 6.86 3.90 -16.16
CA PHE A 108 6.00 2.72 -16.29
C PHE A 108 5.09 2.60 -15.09
N TYR A 109 3.78 2.64 -15.32
CA TYR A 109 2.77 2.55 -14.28
C TYR A 109 2.33 1.12 -14.09
N TYR A 110 2.20 0.73 -12.83
CA TYR A 110 1.72 -0.57 -12.39
C TYR A 110 0.56 -0.39 -11.42
N LEU A 111 -0.50 -1.18 -11.60
CA LEU A 111 -1.52 -1.38 -10.57
C LEU A 111 -1.00 -2.42 -9.58
N ALA A 112 -0.97 -2.09 -8.30
CA ALA A 112 -0.48 -2.95 -7.24
C ALA A 112 -1.59 -3.26 -6.23
N LEU A 113 -1.64 -4.52 -5.82
CA LEU A 113 -2.45 -5.00 -4.72
C LEU A 113 -1.53 -5.40 -3.55
N PHE A 114 -1.83 -4.86 -2.38
CA PHE A 114 -1.17 -5.17 -1.12
C PHE A 114 -2.16 -5.89 -0.21
N LYS A 115 -1.61 -6.78 0.63
CA LYS A 115 -2.34 -7.39 1.73
C LYS A 115 -1.66 -7.00 3.03
N GLU A 116 -2.45 -6.40 3.89
CA GLU A 116 -2.02 -6.00 5.22
C GLU A 116 -2.03 -7.20 6.18
N ASN A 117 -0.94 -7.33 6.94
CA ASN A 117 -0.84 -8.22 8.08
C ASN A 117 0.00 -7.56 9.17
N ALA A 118 -0.63 -7.24 10.31
CA ALA A 118 0.03 -6.62 11.47
C ALA A 118 0.89 -5.39 11.06
N ASN A 119 0.26 -4.43 10.39
CA ASN A 119 0.86 -3.20 9.87
C ASN A 119 1.92 -3.37 8.76
N LYS A 120 2.18 -4.61 8.30
CA LYS A 120 3.04 -4.87 7.14
C LYS A 120 2.21 -5.04 5.88
N LEU A 121 2.60 -4.34 4.82
CA LEU A 121 1.90 -4.25 3.55
C LEU A 121 2.71 -5.03 2.51
N ASN A 122 2.35 -6.30 2.34
CA ASN A 122 3.03 -7.17 1.39
C ASN A 122 2.36 -7.04 0.02
N ASN A 123 3.11 -6.68 -1.01
CA ASN A 123 2.60 -6.69 -2.38
C ASN A 123 2.29 -8.13 -2.81
N VAL A 124 1.01 -8.42 -3.05
CA VAL A 124 0.51 -9.75 -3.46
C VAL A 124 0.60 -9.93 -4.96
N ALA A 125 0.30 -8.87 -5.71
CA ALA A 125 0.30 -8.87 -7.16
C ALA A 125 0.49 -7.44 -7.67
N ASN A 126 1.16 -7.30 -8.81
CA ASN A 126 1.12 -6.06 -9.58
C ASN A 126 1.03 -6.39 -11.08
N VAL A 127 0.57 -5.42 -11.87
CA VAL A 127 0.41 -5.58 -13.32
C VAL A 127 0.68 -4.26 -14.02
N PHE A 128 1.39 -4.31 -15.15
CA PHE A 128 1.64 -3.16 -15.99
C PHE A 128 0.33 -2.62 -16.59
N ILE A 129 0.11 -1.32 -16.48
CA ILE A 129 -1.12 -0.64 -16.96
C ILE A 129 -0.83 0.42 -18.04
N GLY A 130 0.42 0.88 -18.17
CA GLY A 130 0.84 1.74 -19.27
C GLY A 130 2.08 2.59 -19.01
N ASP A 131 2.59 3.24 -20.06
CA ASP A 131 3.66 4.24 -20.00
C ASP A 131 3.05 5.65 -19.98
N ARG A 132 3.48 6.50 -19.03
CA ARG A 132 3.04 7.89 -18.85
C ARG A 132 1.51 8.06 -18.90
N ILE A 133 0.78 7.28 -18.11
CA ILE A 133 -0.68 7.42 -18.01
C ILE A 133 -1.07 8.46 -16.95
N ALA A 134 -2.31 8.93 -16.99
CA ALA A 134 -2.92 9.73 -15.93
C ALA A 134 -3.99 8.91 -15.21
N VAL A 135 -3.67 8.44 -14.00
CA VAL A 135 -4.60 7.66 -13.16
C VAL A 135 -5.68 8.58 -12.61
N GLU A 136 -6.94 8.26 -12.88
CA GLU A 136 -8.08 9.06 -12.44
C GLU A 136 -8.74 8.45 -11.20
N LYS A 137 -8.88 7.12 -11.18
CA LYS A 137 -9.59 6.42 -10.10
C LYS A 137 -9.15 4.97 -9.96
N ILE A 138 -9.10 4.51 -8.71
CA ILE A 138 -9.00 3.08 -8.35
C ILE A 138 -10.18 2.75 -7.44
N ASN A 139 -10.74 1.55 -7.54
CA ASN A 139 -11.70 0.99 -6.59
C ASN A 139 -11.45 -0.50 -6.38
N ILE A 140 -11.57 -0.98 -5.14
CA ILE A 140 -11.71 -2.42 -4.87
C ILE A 140 -13.21 -2.73 -4.88
N LEU A 141 -13.66 -3.47 -5.89
CA LEU A 141 -15.08 -3.81 -6.10
C LEU A 141 -15.53 -4.99 -5.23
N LYS A 142 -14.64 -5.96 -5.02
CA LYS A 142 -14.87 -7.20 -4.26
C LYS A 142 -13.57 -7.68 -3.62
N THR A 143 -13.68 -8.46 -2.54
CA THR A 143 -12.52 -9.09 -1.89
C THR A 143 -12.50 -10.62 -2.00
N ASP A 144 -13.51 -11.23 -2.63
CA ASP A 144 -13.57 -12.67 -2.86
C ASP A 144 -14.29 -13.01 -4.20
N PRO A 145 -13.55 -13.30 -5.29
CA PRO A 145 -12.12 -13.00 -5.43
C PRO A 145 -11.88 -11.48 -5.44
N VAL A 146 -10.66 -11.05 -5.09
CA VAL A 146 -10.32 -9.62 -5.10
C VAL A 146 -10.47 -9.08 -6.52
N THR A 147 -11.31 -8.06 -6.69
CA THR A 147 -11.59 -7.43 -7.98
C THR A 147 -11.34 -5.94 -7.88
N ILE A 148 -10.49 -5.40 -8.74
CA ILE A 148 -10.06 -4.00 -8.74
C ILE A 148 -10.47 -3.36 -10.06
N GLN A 149 -11.07 -2.19 -10.01
CA GLN A 149 -11.29 -1.34 -11.18
C GLN A 149 -10.30 -0.19 -11.15
N ILE A 150 -9.74 0.13 -12.32
CA ILE A 150 -8.91 1.31 -12.53
C ILE A 150 -9.43 2.08 -13.75
N ASP A 151 -9.59 3.39 -13.57
CA ASP A 151 -9.92 4.35 -14.62
C ASP A 151 -8.71 5.30 -14.79
N TYR A 152 -8.25 5.46 -16.03
CA TYR A 152 -7.07 6.25 -16.35
C TYR A 152 -7.15 6.78 -17.79
N LYS A 153 -6.33 7.79 -18.09
CA LYS A 153 -6.10 8.24 -19.47
C LYS A 153 -4.74 7.78 -19.95
N THR A 154 -4.68 7.39 -21.22
CA THR A 154 -3.44 7.03 -21.93
C THR A 154 -3.31 7.83 -23.22
N HIS A 155 -2.20 7.67 -23.92
CA HIS A 155 -1.97 8.29 -25.21
C HIS A 155 -2.71 7.52 -26.31
N GLY A 156 -3.27 8.23 -27.28
CA GLY A 156 -3.85 7.62 -28.47
C GLY A 156 -2.81 6.97 -29.37
N GLU A 157 -3.28 6.13 -30.29
CA GLU A 157 -2.43 5.59 -31.34
C GLU A 157 -1.77 6.73 -32.12
N ASN A 158 -0.46 6.67 -32.33
CA ASN A 158 0.36 7.70 -32.98
C ASN A 158 0.39 9.08 -32.27
N THR A 159 -0.01 9.16 -30.99
CA THR A 159 0.11 10.40 -30.21
C THR A 159 1.50 10.48 -29.57
N PRO A 160 2.26 11.58 -29.77
CA PRO A 160 3.53 11.77 -29.08
C PRO A 160 3.36 11.81 -27.56
N TYR A 161 4.26 11.16 -26.82
CA TYR A 161 4.30 11.17 -25.35
C TYR A 161 4.60 12.54 -24.72
N ALA A 162 4.92 13.55 -25.53
CA ALA A 162 5.05 14.94 -25.09
C ALA A 162 3.69 15.63 -24.92
N LEU A 163 2.62 15.08 -25.49
CA LEU A 163 1.26 15.58 -25.32
C LEU A 163 0.59 14.92 -24.11
N PRO A 164 -0.44 15.53 -23.51
CA PRO A 164 -1.17 14.90 -22.41
C PRO A 164 -1.84 13.59 -22.83
N ALA A 165 -1.90 12.64 -21.90
CA ALA A 165 -2.74 11.45 -22.03
C ALA A 165 -4.23 11.84 -21.95
N ASP A 166 -4.98 11.59 -23.01
CA ASP A 166 -6.37 12.03 -23.18
C ASP A 166 -7.37 10.92 -23.54
N VAL A 167 -6.88 9.72 -23.90
CA VAL A 167 -7.73 8.57 -24.23
C VAL A 167 -8.10 7.82 -22.95
N ALA A 168 -9.37 7.93 -22.56
CA ALA A 168 -9.89 7.24 -21.39
C ALA A 168 -9.89 5.70 -21.55
N LYS A 169 -9.50 5.01 -20.48
CA LYS A 169 -9.52 3.57 -20.31
C LYS A 169 -10.17 3.25 -18.96
N SER A 170 -10.99 2.21 -18.94
CA SER A 170 -11.52 1.61 -17.73
C SER A 170 -11.28 0.12 -17.80
N GLN A 171 -10.57 -0.41 -16.81
CA GLN A 171 -10.16 -1.81 -16.77
C GLN A 171 -10.52 -2.42 -15.44
N VAL A 172 -10.90 -3.70 -15.47
CA VAL A 172 -11.21 -4.48 -14.28
C VAL A 172 -10.25 -5.65 -14.20
N TYR A 173 -9.55 -5.76 -13.09
CA TYR A 173 -8.61 -6.83 -12.80
C TYR A 173 -9.17 -7.72 -11.70
N VAL A 174 -8.98 -9.03 -11.84
CA VAL A 174 -9.32 -10.03 -10.81
C VAL A 174 -8.03 -10.67 -10.33
N LEU A 175 -7.86 -10.79 -9.02
CA LEU A 175 -6.78 -11.55 -8.42
C LEU A 175 -7.03 -13.04 -8.67
N ASP A 176 -6.11 -13.68 -9.39
CA ASP A 176 -6.07 -15.12 -9.64
C ASP A 176 -4.63 -15.61 -9.52
N ASN A 177 -4.39 -16.61 -8.67
CA ASN A 177 -3.05 -17.20 -8.44
C ASN A 177 -1.93 -16.16 -8.23
N ASN A 178 -2.16 -15.16 -7.36
CA ASN A 178 -1.25 -14.03 -7.09
C ASN A 178 -0.91 -13.17 -8.33
N GLN A 179 -1.78 -13.15 -9.33
CA GLN A 179 -1.69 -12.27 -10.49
C GLN A 179 -2.95 -11.45 -10.65
N LEU A 180 -2.82 -10.20 -11.09
CA LEU A 180 -3.95 -9.37 -11.48
C LEU A 180 -4.25 -9.62 -12.96
N VAL A 181 -5.30 -10.40 -13.22
CA VAL A 181 -5.72 -10.78 -14.57
C VAL A 181 -6.79 -9.83 -15.08
N LEU A 182 -6.57 -9.25 -16.25
CA LEU A 182 -7.56 -8.37 -16.89
C LEU A 182 -8.82 -9.16 -17.24
N LYS A 183 -9.96 -8.71 -16.74
CA LYS A 183 -11.27 -9.23 -17.08
C LYS A 183 -11.72 -8.62 -18.41
N LYS A 184 -11.92 -9.49 -19.41
CA LYS A 184 -12.50 -9.13 -20.71
C LYS A 184 -14.00 -8.92 -20.61
#